data_AF-A0A2G6Q4C3-F1
#
_entry.id   AF-A0A2G6Q4C3-F1
#
_cell.length_a   1.000
_cell.length_b   1.000
_cell.length_c   1.000
_cell.angle_alpha   90.00
_cell.angle_beta   90.00
_cell.angle_gamma   90.00
#
_symmetry.space_group_name_H-M   'P 1'
#
loop_
_entity.id
_entity.type
_entity.pdbx_description
1 polymer ?
#
loop_
_entity_poly.entity_id
_entity_poly.type
_entity_poly.pdbx_seq_one_letter_code
_entity_poly.pdbx_strand_id
1 'polypeptide(L)' 'MKPYIPNTLPIEGLDYQRLFALVGEANAELARYDGLLQGVVNPSVMLSPLTNEE' A
#
# COMPACT_ATOMS: atom_id res chain seq x y z
N MET A 1 31.82 1.70 7.73
CA MET A 1 30.37 1.70 8.02
C MET A 1 30.05 0.43 8.79
N LYS A 2 29.19 0.47 9.82
CA LYS A 2 28.71 -0.75 10.46
C LYS A 2 27.66 -1.39 9.55
N PRO A 3 27.71 -2.71 9.25
CA PRO A 3 26.69 -3.37 8.48
C PRO A 3 25.34 -3.32 9.21
N TYR A 4 24.26 -3.06 8.49
CA TYR A 4 22.91 -3.22 9.03
C TYR A 4 22.59 -4.71 9.14
N ILE A 5 22.15 -5.17 10.32
CA ILE A 5 21.65 -6.53 10.53
C ILE A 5 20.13 -6.42 10.60
N PRO A 6 19.39 -7.00 9.64
CA PRO A 6 17.94 -6.93 9.64
C PRO A 6 17.34 -7.73 10.79
N ASN A 7 16.20 -7.28 11.29
CA ASN A 7 15.40 -8.07 12.22
C ASN A 7 14.84 -9.31 11.52
N THR A 8 14.78 -10.41 12.25
CA THR A 8 14.10 -11.63 11.81
C THR A 8 12.59 -11.43 11.96
N LEU A 9 11.83 -11.84 10.96
CA LEU A 9 10.36 -11.79 10.98
C LEU A 9 9.81 -13.08 11.60
N PRO A 10 8.70 -13.00 12.37
CA PRO A 10 7.93 -11.81 12.69
C PRO A 10 8.62 -10.91 13.74
N ILE A 11 8.41 -9.59 13.66
CA ILE A 11 8.95 -8.64 14.65
C ILE A 11 8.19 -8.81 15.98
N GLU A 12 8.93 -9.12 17.04
CA GLU A 12 8.38 -9.20 18.39
C GLU A 12 8.22 -7.79 19.00
N GLY A 13 7.13 -7.58 19.76
CA GLY A 13 6.88 -6.32 20.46
C GLY A 13 6.47 -5.15 19.57
N LEU A 14 5.97 -5.42 18.36
CA LEU A 14 5.45 -4.38 17.47
C LEU A 14 4.24 -3.68 18.11
N ASP A 15 4.29 -2.37 18.18
CA ASP A 15 3.18 -1.55 18.68
C ASP A 15 2.11 -1.37 17.61
N TYR A 16 1.16 -2.30 17.56
CA TYR A 16 0.04 -2.25 16.63
C TYR A 16 -0.88 -1.05 16.85
N GLN A 17 -0.96 -0.51 18.07
CA GLN A 17 -1.83 0.64 18.35
C GLN A 17 -1.41 1.87 17.57
N ARG A 18 -0.09 2.09 17.47
CA ARG A 18 0.47 3.18 16.66
C ARG A 18 0.30 2.97 15.16
N LEU A 19 0.19 1.72 14.71
CA LEU A 19 0.04 1.39 13.30
C LEU A 19 -1.41 1.44 12.82
N PHE A 20 -2.41 1.25 13.69
CA PHE A 20 -3.81 1.17 13.27
C PHE A 20 -4.29 2.41 12.50
N ALA A 21 -3.93 3.62 12.95
CA ALA A 21 -4.32 4.84 12.25
C ALA A 21 -3.72 4.90 10.84
N LEU A 22 -2.41 4.64 10.72
CA LEU A 22 -1.69 4.65 9.44
C LEU A 22 -2.21 3.58 8.47
N VAL A 23 -2.47 2.37 8.97
CA VAL A 23 -3.04 1.28 8.17
C VAL A 23 -4.47 1.60 7.75
N GLY A 24 -5.26 2.22 8.63
CA GLY A 24 -6.62 2.66 8.31
C GLY A 24 -6.66 3.70 7.20
N GLU A 25 -5.82 4.73 7.28
CA GLU A 25 -5.66 5.75 6.25
C GLU A 25 -5.21 5.14 4.92
N ALA A 26 -4.18 4.29 4.94
CA ALA A 26 -3.69 3.60 3.75
C ALA A 26 -4.78 2.73 3.10
N ASN A 27 -5.53 1.97 3.90
CA ASN A 27 -6.63 1.14 3.41
C ASN A 27 -7.77 1.98 2.84
N ALA A 28 -8.07 3.14 3.42
CA ALA A 28 -9.10 4.05 2.90
C ALA A 28 -8.71 4.62 1.52
N GLU A 29 -7.44 4.99 1.32
CA GLU A 29 -6.96 5.46 0.02
C GLU A 29 -6.99 4.37 -1.05
N LEU A 30 -6.63 3.13 -0.70
CA LEU A 30 -6.78 1.97 -1.60
C LEU A 30 -8.25 1.76 -1.97
N ALA A 31 -9.15 1.73 -0.99
CA ALA A 31 -10.58 1.56 -1.23
C ALA A 31 -11.16 2.68 -2.10
N ARG A 32 -10.69 3.92 -1.92
CA ARG A 32 -11.09 5.06 -2.76
C ARG A 32 -10.64 4.85 -4.20
N TYR A 33 -9.40 4.43 -4.43
CA TYR A 33 -8.89 4.10 -5.76
C TYR A 33 -9.68 2.97 -6.42
N ASP A 34 -9.92 1.88 -5.70
CA ASP A 34 -10.71 0.75 -6.20
C ASP A 34 -12.14 1.16 -6.57
N GLY A 35 -12.78 1.99 -5.72
CA GLY A 35 -14.10 2.53 -6.00
C GLY A 35 -14.14 3.42 -7.24
N LEU A 36 -13.09 4.23 -7.47
CA LEU A 36 -12.96 5.03 -8.69
C LEU A 36 -12.85 4.14 -9.93
N LEU A 37 -12.03 3.09 -9.90
CA LEU A 37 -11.86 2.16 -11.02
C LEU A 37 -13.17 1.44 -11.38
N GLN A 38 -14.00 1.08 -10.40
CA GLN A 38 -15.30 0.45 -10.65
C GLN A 38 -16.26 1.35 -11.46
N GLY A 39 -16.11 2.67 -11.36
CA GLY A 39 -16.89 3.65 -12.14
C GLY A 39 -16.36 3.90 -13.56
N VAL A 40 -15.19 3.37 -13.91
CA VAL A 40 -14.57 3.58 -15.23
C VAL A 40 -15.03 2.51 -16.21
N VAL A 41 -15.52 2.93 -17.39
CA VAL A 41 -16.05 2.04 -18.44
C VAL A 41 -15.01 1.04 -18.97
N ASN A 42 -13.73 1.42 -18.99
CA ASN A 42 -12.61 0.54 -19.34
C ASN A 42 -11.34 0.87 -18.53
N PRO A 43 -11.20 0.32 -17.30
CA PRO A 43 -10.09 0.64 -16.39
C PRO A 43 -8.73 0.25 -16.96
N SER A 44 -8.66 -0.86 -17.70
CA SER A 44 -7.42 -1.38 -18.29
C SER A 44 -6.77 -0.42 -19.31
N VAL A 45 -7.59 0.38 -20.02
CA VAL A 45 -7.09 1.40 -20.95
C VAL A 45 -6.57 2.64 -20.21
N MET A 46 -7.14 2.98 -19.04
CA MET A 46 -6.62 4.09 -18.21
C MET A 46 -5.31 3.75 -17.53
N LEU A 47 -5.07 2.47 -17.20
CA LEU A 47 -3.88 2.04 -16.47
C LEU A 47 -2.68 1.73 -17.38
N SER A 48 -2.89 1.55 -18.68
CA SER A 48 -1.82 1.24 -19.64
C SER A 48 -0.65 2.25 -19.68
N PRO A 49 -0.80 3.54 -19.33
CA PRO A 49 0.34 4.46 -19.24
C PRO A 49 1.09 4.37 -17.90
N LEU A 50 0.45 3.91 -16.83
CA LEU A 50 1.04 3.88 -15.48
C LEU A 50 1.86 2.61 -15.22
N THR A 51 1.51 1.49 -15.87
CA THR A 51 2.24 0.21 -15.73
C THR A 51 3.55 0.15 -16.52
N ASN A 52 3.81 1.11 -17.41
CA ASN A 52 5.04 1.17 -18.21
C ASN A 52 6.18 1.96 -17.52
N GLU A 53 5.92 2.53 -16.33
CA GLU A 53 6.88 3.31 -15.53
C GLU A 53 7.18 2.61 -14.18
N GLU A 54 7.15 1.26 -14.15
CA GLU A 54 7.65 0.43 -13.04
C GLU A 54 9.13 0.05 -13.19
#